data_AF-A0A1G1IHF3-F1
#
_entry.id   AF-A0A1G1IHF3-F1
#
_cell.length_a   1.000
_cell.length_b   1.000
_cell.length_c   1.000
_cell.angle_alpha   90.00
_cell.angle_beta   90.00
_cell.angle_gamma   90.00
#
_symmetry.space_group_name_H-M   'P 1'
#
loop_
_entity.id
_entity.type
_entity.pdbx_description
1 polymer ?
#
loop_
_entity_poly.entity_id
_entity_poly.type
_entity_poly.pdbx_seq_one_letter_code
_entity_poly.pdbx_strand_id
1 'polypeptide(L)'
;MENDVVARNMMLSFEFSRYLIDHPEIEAQVPEGACVVLLPEDDPELCAYNRRICEEKRAAGQPVMYIRLSSLLPEQRSRIAGIRIEPAPVS
;
A
#
# COMPACT_ATOMS: atom_id res chain seq x y z
N MET A 1 19.79 -0.51 0.69
CA MET A 1 19.01 -1.36 1.63
C MET A 1 17.91 -0.55 2.28
N GLU A 2 18.21 0.44 3.12
CA GLU A 2 17.15 1.22 3.81
C GLU A 2 16.24 2.00 2.85
N ASN A 3 16.81 2.65 1.83
CA ASN A 3 16.03 3.36 0.80
C ASN A 3 15.09 2.44 -0.01
N ASP A 4 15.45 1.16 -0.19
CA ASP A 4 14.67 0.21 -0.98
C ASP A 4 13.44 -0.29 -0.20
N VAL A 5 13.63 -0.61 1.08
CA VAL A 5 12.55 -0.97 2.01
C VAL A 5 11.55 0.18 2.16
N VAL A 6 12.03 1.42 2.27
CA VAL A 6 11.17 2.60 2.33
C VAL A 6 10.33 2.75 1.05
N ALA A 7 10.95 2.61 -0.13
CA ALA A 7 10.25 2.71 -1.41
C ALA A 7 9.17 1.62 -1.57
N ARG A 8 9.50 0.36 -1.22
CA ARG A 8 8.56 -0.76 -1.23
C ARG A 8 7.39 -0.54 -0.27
N ASN A 9 7.62 -0.01 0.93
CA ASN A 9 6.55 0.35 1.86
C ASN A 9 5.68 1.51 1.39
N MET A 10 6.26 2.53 0.75
CA MET A 10 5.49 3.62 0.17
C MET A 10 4.58 3.11 -0.95
N MET A 11 5.10 2.29 -1.85
CA MET A 11 4.32 1.66 -2.93
C MET A 11 3.19 0.80 -2.36
N LEU A 12 3.50 -0.06 -1.39
CA LEU A 12 2.51 -0.94 -0.78
C LEU A 12 1.41 -0.16 -0.04
N SER A 13 1.79 0.91 0.66
CA SER A 13 0.84 1.80 1.34
C SER A 13 -0.06 2.55 0.37
N PHE A 14 0.50 2.99 -0.77
CA PHE A 14 -0.26 3.65 -1.83
C PHE A 14 -1.29 2.69 -2.45
N GLU A 15 -0.89 1.47 -2.79
CA GLU A 15 -1.80 0.47 -3.35
C GLU A 15 -2.85 0.02 -2.33
N PHE A 16 -2.49 -0.15 -1.05
CA PHE A 16 -3.48 -0.45 -0.02
C PHE A 16 -4.49 0.70 0.16
N SER A 17 -4.04 1.96 0.11
CA SER A 17 -4.94 3.11 0.18
C SER A 17 -5.91 3.14 -1.00
N ARG A 18 -5.44 2.81 -2.21
CA ARG A 18 -6.32 2.68 -3.39
C ARG A 18 -7.31 1.53 -3.23
N TYR A 19 -6.86 0.40 -2.70
CA TYR A 19 -7.71 -0.76 -2.46
C TYR A 19 -8.87 -0.42 -1.49
N LEU A 20 -8.61 0.35 -0.43
CA LEU A 20 -9.65 0.79 0.50
C LEU A 20 -10.74 1.67 -0.13
N ILE A 21 -10.41 2.46 -1.18
CA ILE A 21 -11.41 3.26 -1.90
C ILE A 21 -12.48 2.36 -2.54
N ASP A 22 -12.06 1.22 -3.10
CA ASP A 22 -12.95 0.25 -3.73
C ASP A 22 -13.58 -0.72 -2.70
N HIS A 23 -13.02 -0.80 -1.48
CA HIS A 23 -13.38 -1.75 -0.42
C HIS A 23 -13.52 -1.10 0.97
N PRO A 24 -14.45 -0.15 1.17
CA PRO A 24 -14.61 0.58 2.43
C PRO A 24 -14.99 -0.31 3.63
N GLU A 25 -15.57 -1.49 3.40
CA GLU A 25 -15.88 -2.47 4.44
C GLU A 25 -14.64 -3.02 5.17
N ILE A 26 -13.46 -2.90 4.56
CA ILE A 26 -12.19 -3.30 5.17
C ILE A 26 -11.68 -2.22 6.10
N GLU A 27 -11.79 -0.95 5.71
CA GLU A 27 -11.45 0.18 6.58
C GLU A 27 -12.30 0.16 7.86
N ALA A 28 -13.59 -0.15 7.74
CA ALA A 28 -14.51 -0.25 8.88
C ALA A 28 -14.12 -1.34 9.92
N GLN A 29 -13.26 -2.30 9.55
CA GLN A 29 -12.76 -3.33 10.46
C GLN A 29 -11.51 -2.88 11.22
N VAL A 30 -10.88 -1.77 10.84
CA VAL A 30 -9.67 -1.24 11.48
C VAL A 30 -10.10 -0.29 12.60
N PRO A 31 -9.76 -0.59 13.87
CA PRO A 31 -10.06 0.32 14.98
C PRO A 31 -9.36 1.67 14.80
N GLU A 32 -10.04 2.74 15.20
CA GLU A 32 -9.45 4.07 15.21
C GLU A 32 -8.15 4.09 16.03
N GLY A 33 -7.08 4.67 15.46
CA GLY A 33 -5.78 4.77 16.10
C GLY A 33 -4.95 3.47 16.11
N ALA A 34 -5.39 2.39 15.46
CA ALA A 34 -4.60 1.17 15.35
C ALA A 34 -3.30 1.36 14.55
N CYS A 35 -2.22 0.70 14.97
CA CYS A 35 -1.02 0.51 14.15
C CYS A 35 -1.35 -0.52 13.06
N VAL A 36 -1.50 -0.06 11.83
CA VAL A 36 -1.69 -0.94 10.66
C VAL A 36 -0.33 -1.41 10.16
N VAL A 37 -0.17 -2.72 9.99
CA VAL A 37 1.08 -3.33 9.49
C VAL A 37 0.76 -4.16 8.25
N LEU A 38 1.31 -3.76 7.11
CA LEU A 38 1.15 -4.47 5.85
C LEU A 38 2.18 -5.60 5.77
N LEU A 39 1.70 -6.83 5.55
CA LEU A 39 2.47 -8.06 5.57
C LEU A 39 2.34 -8.78 4.21
N PRO A 40 3.20 -8.45 3.22
CA PRO A 40 3.27 -9.17 1.95
C PRO A 40 3.86 -10.57 2.15
N GLU A 41 3.10 -11.61 1.76
CA GLU A 41 3.51 -13.02 1.92
C GLU A 41 4.61 -13.43 0.95
N ASP A 42 4.68 -12.79 -0.21
CA ASP A 42 5.71 -12.97 -1.23
C ASP A 42 7.05 -12.29 -0.90
N ASP A 43 7.09 -11.53 0.20
CA ASP A 43 8.25 -10.73 0.60
C ASP A 43 8.54 -10.83 2.11
N PRO A 44 9.18 -11.93 2.55
CA PRO A 44 9.46 -12.19 3.96
C PRO A 44 10.34 -11.12 4.63
N GLU A 45 11.23 -10.48 3.89
CA GLU A 45 12.12 -9.42 4.40
C GLU A 45 11.32 -8.20 4.81
N LEU A 46 10.47 -7.68 3.92
CA LEU A 46 9.61 -6.52 4.21
C LEU A 46 8.60 -6.85 5.31
N CYS A 47 8.07 -8.08 5.31
CA CYS A 47 7.23 -8.60 6.37
C CYS A 47 7.88 -8.49 7.76
N ALA A 48 9.13 -8.93 7.88
CA ALA A 48 9.88 -8.89 9.14
C ALA A 48 10.20 -7.45 9.55
N TYR A 49 10.60 -6.62 8.59
CA TYR A 49 10.88 -5.19 8.80
C TYR A 49 9.63 -4.45 9.32
N ASN A 50 8.48 -4.61 8.66
CA ASN A 50 7.24 -3.92 9.02
C ASN A 50 6.75 -4.27 10.43
N ARG A 51 6.83 -5.55 10.81
CA ARG A 51 6.51 -5.98 12.17
C ARG A 51 7.44 -5.32 13.20
N ARG A 52 8.75 -5.35 12.92
CA ARG A 52 9.77 -4.77 13.81
C ARG A 52 9.52 -3.27 14.02
N ILE A 53 9.29 -2.52 12.95
CA ILE A 53 9.05 -1.08 13.04
C ILE A 53 7.78 -0.75 13.82
N CYS A 54 6.69 -1.50 13.65
CA CYS A 54 5.49 -1.28 14.46
C CYS A 54 5.75 -1.56 15.94
N GLU A 55 6.44 -2.64 16.30
CA GLU A 55 6.77 -2.92 17.71
C GLU A 55 7.70 -1.85 18.32
N GLU A 56 8.66 -1.33 17.55
CA GLU A 56 9.57 -0.28 18.01
C GLU A 56 8.89 1.09 18.19
N LYS A 57 7.86 1.40 17.38
CA LYS A 57 7.28 2.75 17.30
C LYS A 57 5.87 2.88 17.87
N ARG A 58 5.14 1.77 18.08
CA ARG A 58 3.76 1.85 18.59
C ARG A 58 3.72 2.38 20.00
N ALA A 59 2.67 3.12 20.31
CA ALA A 59 2.42 3.54 21.69
C ALA A 59 2.02 2.34 22.56
N ALA A 60 2.30 2.42 23.85
CA ALA A 60 1.87 1.40 24.80
C ALA A 60 0.34 1.24 24.77
N GLY A 61 -0.14 0.01 24.57
CA GLY A 61 -1.58 -0.29 24.48
C GLY A 61 -2.22 0.07 23.13
N GLN A 62 -1.47 0.60 22.15
CA GLN A 62 -2.00 0.83 20.81
C GLN A 62 -2.38 -0.51 20.15
N PRO A 63 -3.64 -0.66 19.66
CA PRO A 63 -4.05 -1.84 18.92
C PRO A 63 -3.18 -2.03 17.68
N VAL A 64 -2.88 -3.28 17.33
CA VAL A 64 -2.09 -3.61 16.14
C VAL A 64 -2.97 -4.44 15.20
N MET A 65 -3.10 -4.00 13.95
CA MET A 65 -3.85 -4.70 12.91
C MET A 65 -2.89 -5.17 11.83
N TYR A 66 -2.80 -6.48 11.64
CA TYR A 66 -2.00 -7.09 10.59
C TYR A 66 -2.85 -7.30 9.34
N ILE A 67 -2.43 -6.68 8.24
CA ILE A 67 -3.04 -6.85 6.93
C ILE A 67 -2.15 -7.78 6.12
N ARG A 68 -2.60 -9.02 5.92
CA ARG A 68 -1.89 -9.99 5.10
C ARG A 68 -2.37 -9.89 3.67
N LEU A 69 -1.43 -9.77 2.75
CA LEU A 69 -1.70 -9.77 1.32
C LEU A 69 -0.75 -10.76 0.65
N SER A 70 -1.26 -11.51 -0.32
CA SER A 70 -0.47 -12.55 -0.99
C SER A 70 0.65 -11.94 -1.85
N SER A 71 0.28 -10.99 -2.71
CA SER A 71 1.20 -10.21 -3.55
C SER A 71 0.48 -8.99 -4.14
N LEU A 72 1.23 -8.04 -4.71
CA LEU A 72 0.64 -7.04 -5.59
C LEU A 72 0.34 -7.65 -6.96
N LEU A 73 -0.74 -7.17 -7.60
CA LEU A 73 -0.97 -7.49 -9.01
C LEU A 73 0.12 -6.82 -9.86
N PRO A 74 0.52 -7.43 -10.99
CA PRO A 74 1.46 -6.81 -11.91
C PRO A 74 1.00 -5.41 -12.31
N GLU A 75 1.95 -4.49 -12.53
CA GLU A 75 1.65 -3.14 -12.97
C GLU A 75 0.69 -3.16 -14.16
N GLN A 76 -0.43 -2.48 -13.99
CA GLN A 76 -1.44 -2.42 -15.02
C GLN A 76 -0.89 -1.54 -16.15
N ARG A 77 -0.72 -2.12 -17.34
CA ARG A 77 -0.34 -1.35 -18.54
C ARG A 77 -1.41 -0.29 -18.85
N SER A 78 -1.05 0.68 -19.69
CA SER A 78 -1.97 1.72 -20.14
C SER A 78 -3.34 1.16 -20.54
N ARG A 79 -4.41 1.78 -20.01
CA ARG A 79 -5.80 1.47 -20.35
C ARG A 79 -6.33 2.32 -21.52
N ILE A 80 -5.50 3.19 -22.11
CA ILE A 80 -5.95 4.06 -23.21
C ILE A 80 -6.21 3.20 -24.44
N ALA A 81 -7.46 3.21 -24.92
CA ALA A 81 -7.84 2.65 -26.21
C ALA A 81 -7.98 3.79 -27.23
N GLY A 82 -7.30 3.68 -28.38
CA GLY A 82 -7.44 4.63 -29.49
C GLY A 82 -6.95 6.05 -29.19
N ILE A 83 -5.64 6.22 -28.99
CA ILE A 83 -5.06 7.56 -28.81
C ILE A 83 -5.01 8.33 -30.14
N ARG A 84 -5.39 9.61 -30.12
CA ARG A 84 -5.19 10.54 -31.24
C ARG A 84 -4.49 11.80 -30.73
N ILE A 85 -3.54 12.30 -31.53
CA ILE A 85 -2.82 13.55 -31.28
C ILE A 85 -3.25 14.54 -32.36
N GLU A 86 -3.69 15.73 -31.97
CA GLU A 86 -4.06 16.81 -32.88
C GLU A 86 -3.43 18.14 -32.39
N PRO A 87 -2.95 19.01 -33.29
CA PRO A 87 -2.40 20.30 -32.90
C PRO A 87 -3.51 21.22 -32.34
N ALA A 88 -3.20 21.99 -31.30
CA ALA A 88 -4.11 23.02 -30.84
C ALA A 88 -4.25 24.10 -31.94
N PRO A 89 -5.47 24.59 -32.21
CA PRO A 89 -5.66 25.66 -33.18
C PRO A 89 -4.91 26.91 -32.72
N VAL A 90 -4.15 27.51 -33.64
CA VAL A 90 -3.47 28.79 -33.41
C VAL A 90 -4.40 29.88 -33.94
N SER A 91 -4.79 30.81 -33.06
CA SER A 91 -5.64 31.98 -33.38
C SER A 91 -4.96 32.97 -34.33
#